data_AF-A0A2G2MCY8-F1
#
_entry.id   AF-A0A2G2MCY8-F1
#
_cell.length_a   1.000
_cell.length_b   1.000
_cell.length_c   1.000
_cell.angle_alpha   90.00
_cell.angle_beta   90.00
_cell.angle_gamma   90.00
#
_symmetry.space_group_name_H-M   'P 1'
#
loop_
_entity.id
_entity.type
_entity.pdbx_description
1 polymer ?
#
loop_
_entity_poly.entity_id
_entity_poly.type
_entity_poly.pdbx_seq_one_letter_code
_entity_poly.pdbx_strand_id
1 'polypeptide(L)'
;MFFKTEVLGGKEKTESFKIDFYHTIDPLNNSVFGLEKSILNIKKNKWTINASSNGSNRVIYNNSKEAFLFENFSLESRGQQIKFHGFIKDSTTTDVTFEFKNVKLNEITPHIDSLELKGLLNGQVRYLKTKYQLRPTVEMEIED
;
A
#
# COMPACT_ATOMS: atom_id res chain seq x y z
N MET A 1 13.52 -14.21 10.63
CA MET A 1 12.84 -15.33 9.93
C MET A 1 12.43 -14.86 8.54
N PHE A 2 12.43 -15.73 7.54
CA PHE A 2 11.97 -15.43 6.18
C PHE A 2 10.72 -16.23 5.86
N PHE A 3 9.78 -15.61 5.16
CA PHE A 3 8.48 -16.17 4.82
C PHE A 3 8.20 -15.94 3.34
N LYS A 4 7.60 -16.96 2.72
CA LYS A 4 7.04 -16.89 1.38
C LYS A 4 5.59 -17.29 1.47
N THR A 5 4.72 -16.46 0.92
CA THR A 5 3.27 -16.67 0.99
C THR A 5 2.66 -16.49 -0.37
N GLU A 6 1.66 -17.31 -0.67
CA GLU A 6 0.83 -17.18 -1.85
C GLU A 6 -0.62 -17.33 -1.42
N VAL A 7 -1.40 -16.28 -1.65
CA VAL A 7 -2.81 -16.21 -1.27
C VAL A 7 -3.62 -15.77 -2.47
N LEU A 8 -4.77 -16.41 -2.69
CA LEU A 8 -5.77 -15.95 -3.64
C LEU A 8 -6.77 -15.02 -2.94
N GLY A 9 -7.15 -13.94 -3.59
CA GLY A 9 -8.10 -12.96 -3.06
C GLY A 9 -9.06 -12.39 -4.10
N GLY A 10 -9.83 -11.40 -3.68
CA GLY A 10 -11.00 -10.91 -4.40
C GLY A 10 -12.23 -11.81 -4.21
N LYS A 11 -13.43 -11.25 -4.44
CA LYS A 11 -14.71 -11.97 -4.25
C LYS A 11 -14.77 -13.27 -5.06
N GLU A 12 -14.24 -13.22 -6.29
CA GLU A 12 -14.21 -14.35 -7.23
C GLU A 12 -12.89 -15.15 -7.17
N LYS A 13 -11.99 -14.87 -6.21
CA LYS A 13 -10.67 -15.52 -6.06
C LYS A 13 -9.77 -15.45 -7.31
N THR A 14 -9.91 -14.39 -8.09
CA THR A 14 -9.14 -14.17 -9.33
C THR A 14 -7.87 -13.36 -9.13
N GLU A 15 -7.68 -12.78 -7.94
CA GLU A 15 -6.50 -12.01 -7.57
C GLU A 15 -5.50 -12.91 -6.84
N SER A 16 -4.20 -12.64 -6.98
CA SER A 16 -3.16 -13.38 -6.27
C SER A 16 -2.13 -12.46 -5.63
N PHE A 17 -1.71 -12.82 -4.43
CA PHE A 17 -0.77 -12.07 -3.61
C PHE A 17 0.38 -13.01 -3.26
N LYS A 18 1.49 -12.89 -3.99
CA LYS A 18 2.75 -13.61 -3.71
C LYS A 18 3.65 -12.67 -2.94
N ILE A 19 3.69 -12.83 -1.62
CA ILE A 19 4.40 -11.92 -0.72
C ILE A 19 5.56 -12.68 -0.07
N ASP A 20 6.77 -12.22 -0.39
CA ASP A 20 8.01 -12.65 0.23
C ASP A 20 8.42 -11.57 1.25
N PHE A 21 8.64 -11.95 2.50
CA PHE A 21 8.99 -11.00 3.55
C PHE A 21 9.85 -11.63 4.63
N TYR A 22 10.52 -10.80 5.41
CA TYR A 22 11.22 -11.22 6.62
C TYR A 22 10.63 -10.55 7.86
N HIS A 23 10.85 -11.20 9.01
CA HIS A 23 10.58 -10.63 10.32
C HIS A 23 11.86 -10.60 11.16
N THR A 24 12.11 -9.45 11.78
CA THR A 24 13.18 -9.20 12.76
C THR A 24 12.66 -8.35 13.92
N ILE A 25 13.36 -8.38 15.04
CA ILE A 25 13.14 -7.43 16.14
C ILE A 25 14.26 -6.39 16.09
N ASP A 26 13.92 -5.10 16.13
CA ASP A 26 14.91 -4.03 16.15
C ASP A 26 15.47 -3.77 17.57
N PRO A 27 16.51 -2.94 17.73
CA PRO A 27 17.08 -2.62 19.06
C PRO A 27 16.11 -1.92 20.02
N LEU A 28 15.00 -1.37 19.51
CA LEU A 28 13.94 -0.74 20.31
C LEU A 28 12.81 -1.73 20.64
N ASN A 29 13.02 -3.02 20.36
CA ASN A 29 12.05 -4.10 20.56
C ASN A 29 10.77 -3.96 19.71
N ASN A 30 10.85 -3.31 18.55
CA ASN A 30 9.77 -3.30 17.57
C ASN A 30 9.83 -4.53 16.67
N SER A 31 8.66 -5.04 16.28
CA SER A 31 8.56 -6.05 15.21
C SER A 31 8.69 -5.38 13.86
N VAL A 32 9.71 -5.74 13.09
CA VAL A 32 9.97 -5.22 11.76
C VAL A 32 9.67 -6.30 10.73
N PHE A 33 8.73 -5.99 9.83
CA PHE A 33 8.39 -6.79 8.67
C PHE A 33 8.91 -6.08 7.42
N GLY A 34 9.97 -6.60 6.80
CA GLY A 34 10.48 -6.08 5.54
C GLY A 34 9.94 -6.89 4.37
N LEU A 35 9.30 -6.22 3.41
CA LEU A 35 8.84 -6.87 2.19
C LEU A 35 9.98 -6.96 1.19
N GLU A 36 10.29 -8.19 0.80
CA GLU A 36 11.15 -8.46 -0.34
C GLU A 36 10.35 -8.27 -1.63
N LYS A 37 11.04 -8.42 -2.76
CA LYS A 37 10.40 -8.36 -4.08
C LYS A 37 9.19 -9.29 -4.14
N SER A 38 8.01 -8.70 -4.19
CA SER A 38 6.71 -9.40 -4.09
C SER A 38 5.84 -9.06 -5.29
N ILE A 39 4.91 -9.95 -5.64
CA ILE A 39 4.06 -9.82 -6.82
C ILE A 39 2.59 -9.87 -6.41
N LEU A 40 1.85 -8.83 -6.76
CA LEU A 40 0.39 -8.80 -6.65
C LEU A 40 -0.21 -8.82 -8.05
N ASN A 41 -1.15 -9.72 -8.32
CA ASN A 41 -1.96 -9.69 -9.53
C ASN A 41 -3.38 -9.27 -9.16
N ILE A 42 -3.74 -8.03 -9.50
CA ILE A 42 -5.02 -7.39 -9.17
C ILE A 42 -5.67 -6.99 -10.49
N LYS A 43 -6.93 -7.39 -10.72
CA LYS A 43 -7.66 -7.11 -11.98
C LYS A 43 -6.87 -7.37 -13.27
N LYS A 44 -6.15 -8.50 -13.34
CA LYS A 44 -5.27 -8.89 -14.46
C LYS A 44 -4.06 -7.97 -14.69
N ASN A 45 -3.78 -7.04 -13.78
CA ASN A 45 -2.55 -6.25 -13.78
C ASN A 45 -1.56 -6.77 -12.73
N LYS A 46 -0.28 -6.87 -13.11
CA LYS A 46 0.82 -7.35 -12.27
C LYS A 46 1.54 -6.17 -11.64
N TRP A 47 1.41 -6.02 -10.33
CA TRP A 47 2.14 -5.06 -9.52
C TRP A 47 3.33 -5.73 -8.84
N THR A 48 4.48 -5.06 -8.85
CA THR A 48 5.70 -5.50 -8.17
C THR A 48 5.96 -4.57 -7.00
N ILE A 49 6.02 -5.13 -5.80
CA ILE A 49 6.48 -4.43 -4.59
C ILE A 49 8.00 -4.55 -4.52
N ASN A 50 8.67 -3.49 -4.08
CA ASN A 50 10.13 -3.47 -3.86
C ASN A 50 10.93 -3.96 -5.08
N ALA A 51 10.59 -3.45 -6.27
CA ALA A 51 11.20 -3.87 -7.54
C ALA A 51 12.73 -3.68 -7.57
N SER A 52 13.23 -2.65 -6.89
CA SER A 52 14.64 -2.32 -6.75
C SER A 52 15.37 -3.15 -5.68
N SER A 53 14.64 -3.90 -4.83
CA SER A 53 15.19 -4.75 -3.77
C SER A 53 16.18 -4.02 -2.86
N ASN A 54 15.88 -2.77 -2.51
CA ASN A 54 16.80 -1.88 -1.78
C ASN A 54 16.54 -1.83 -0.26
N GLY A 55 15.84 -2.84 0.30
CA GLY A 55 15.50 -2.89 1.72
C GLY A 55 14.45 -1.86 2.18
N SER A 56 13.78 -1.18 1.25
CA SER A 56 12.58 -0.37 1.52
C SER A 56 11.33 -1.25 1.68
N ASN A 57 10.13 -0.67 1.85
CA ASN A 57 8.87 -1.38 2.07
C ASN A 57 8.84 -2.14 3.42
N ARG A 58 8.85 -1.39 4.52
CA ARG A 58 8.83 -1.97 5.88
C ARG A 58 7.56 -1.59 6.62
N VAL A 59 7.00 -2.57 7.33
CA VAL A 59 6.03 -2.35 8.40
C VAL A 59 6.74 -2.51 9.74
N ILE A 60 6.71 -1.48 10.57
CA ILE A 60 7.27 -1.53 11.92
C ILE A 60 6.12 -1.44 12.91
N TYR A 61 5.97 -2.48 13.72
CA TYR A 61 4.98 -2.55 14.79
C TYR A 61 5.64 -2.31 16.15
N ASN A 62 5.23 -1.23 16.82
CA ASN A 62 5.61 -0.93 18.19
C ASN A 62 4.52 -1.41 19.14
N ASN A 63 4.81 -2.47 19.89
CA ASN A 63 3.83 -3.08 20.78
C ASN A 63 3.43 -2.15 21.95
N SER A 64 4.38 -1.40 22.52
CA SER A 64 4.10 -0.52 23.67
C SER A 64 3.20 0.67 23.33
N LYS A 65 3.19 1.10 22.06
CA LYS A 65 2.39 2.23 21.57
C LYS A 65 1.18 1.78 20.75
N GLU A 66 1.00 0.48 20.55
CA GLU A 66 0.02 -0.10 19.62
C GLU A 66 0.06 0.61 18.25
N ALA A 67 1.26 0.80 17.71
CA ALA A 67 1.49 1.65 16.55
C ALA A 67 2.15 0.89 15.39
N PHE A 68 1.65 1.17 14.19
CA PHE A 68 2.23 0.74 12.92
C PHE A 68 2.86 1.94 12.22
N LEU A 69 4.08 1.76 11.72
CA LEU A 69 4.75 2.68 10.81
C LEU A 69 4.97 1.96 9.48
N PHE A 70 4.57 2.61 8.39
CA PHE A 70 4.70 2.13 7.02
C PHE A 70 5.74 2.98 6.30
N GLU A 71 6.87 2.37 5.95
CA GLU A 71 8.00 3.08 5.36
C GLU A 71 8.25 2.67 3.92
N ASN A 72 8.26 3.67 3.04
CA ASN A 72 8.79 3.56 1.68
C ASN A 72 8.14 2.43 0.86
N PHE A 73 6.82 2.28 0.91
CA PHE A 73 6.15 1.34 0.02
C PHE A 73 6.16 1.88 -1.40
N SER A 74 6.56 1.05 -2.36
CA SER A 74 6.49 1.34 -3.79
C SER A 74 5.99 0.11 -4.53
N LEU A 75 4.89 0.29 -5.24
CA LEU A 75 4.28 -0.68 -6.13
C LEU A 75 4.41 -0.18 -7.56
N GLU A 76 4.96 -1.01 -8.43
CA GLU A 76 5.23 -0.64 -9.82
C GLU A 76 4.60 -1.64 -10.79
N SER A 77 3.99 -1.12 -11.85
CA SER A 77 3.46 -1.94 -12.95
C SER A 77 3.53 -1.17 -14.26
N ARG A 78 4.29 -1.66 -15.25
CA ARG A 78 4.27 -1.13 -16.63
C ARG A 78 4.31 0.41 -16.74
N GLY A 79 5.19 1.06 -15.97
CA GLY A 79 5.34 2.53 -15.95
C GLY A 79 4.41 3.27 -14.98
N GLN A 80 3.46 2.56 -14.35
CA GLN A 80 2.62 3.03 -13.26
C GLN A 80 3.36 2.87 -11.93
N GLN A 81 3.20 3.82 -11.01
CA GLN A 81 3.77 3.76 -9.67
C GLN A 81 2.76 4.21 -8.62
N ILE A 82 2.67 3.45 -7.53
CA ILE A 82 1.95 3.82 -6.31
C ILE A 82 2.97 3.82 -5.18
N LYS A 83 3.08 4.94 -4.47
CA LYS A 83 3.83 4.98 -3.20
C LYS A 83 2.88 5.10 -2.03
N PHE A 84 3.27 4.51 -0.92
CA PHE A 84 2.53 4.56 0.32
C PHE A 84 3.47 4.71 1.52
N HIS A 85 3.10 5.59 2.43
CA HIS A 85 3.78 5.74 3.71
C HIS A 85 2.83 6.34 4.74
N GLY A 86 3.20 6.23 6.01
CA GLY A 86 2.44 6.84 7.09
C GLY A 86 2.49 6.04 8.37
N PHE A 87 1.62 6.39 9.32
CA PHE A 87 1.51 5.69 10.58
C PHE A 87 0.06 5.55 11.02
N ILE A 88 -0.19 4.47 11.76
CA ILE A 88 -1.40 4.24 12.52
C ILE A 88 -0.96 4.09 13.96
N LYS A 89 -1.54 4.88 14.85
CA LYS A 89 -1.29 4.75 16.28
C LYS A 89 -2.62 4.51 16.95
N ASP A 90 -2.70 3.40 17.67
CA ASP A 90 -3.90 2.95 18.37
C ASP A 90 -5.15 3.02 17.46
N SER A 91 -6.33 3.33 18.00
CA SER A 91 -7.57 3.50 17.23
C SER A 91 -7.92 4.96 16.90
N THR A 92 -7.13 5.89 17.45
CA THR A 92 -7.43 7.32 17.46
C THR A 92 -6.69 8.08 16.37
N THR A 93 -5.49 7.64 15.97
CA THR A 93 -4.66 8.41 15.04
C THR A 93 -4.26 7.60 13.82
N THR A 94 -4.52 8.14 12.65
CA THR A 94 -4.09 7.60 11.36
C THR A 94 -3.61 8.75 10.51
N ASP A 95 -2.41 8.68 9.99
CA ASP A 95 -1.89 9.64 9.03
C ASP A 95 -1.17 8.85 7.94
N VAL A 96 -1.84 8.67 6.81
CA VAL A 96 -1.33 7.88 5.71
C VAL A 96 -1.45 8.64 4.41
N THR A 97 -0.46 8.46 3.56
CA THR A 97 -0.34 9.16 2.29
C THR A 97 -0.12 8.15 1.17
N PHE A 98 -0.87 8.31 0.09
CA PHE A 98 -0.71 7.60 -1.16
C PHE A 98 -0.31 8.59 -2.24
N GLU A 99 0.68 8.24 -3.04
CA GLU A 99 1.09 9.00 -4.22
C GLU A 99 0.93 8.13 -5.45
N PHE A 100 0.32 8.67 -6.49
CA PHE A 100 0.02 7.99 -7.74
C PHE A 100 0.76 8.68 -8.87
N LYS A 101 1.40 7.88 -9.73
CA LYS A 101 2.03 8.34 -10.96
C LYS A 101 1.61 7.44 -12.11
N ASN A 102 0.93 8.03 -13.09
CA ASN A 102 0.41 7.38 -14.29
C ASN A 102 -0.45 6.14 -14.00
N VAL A 103 -1.24 6.13 -12.94
CA VAL A 103 -1.98 4.93 -12.50
C VAL A 103 -3.34 4.87 -13.16
N LYS A 104 -3.67 3.77 -13.84
CA LYS A 104 -4.98 3.56 -14.44
C LYS A 104 -6.04 3.34 -13.36
N LEU A 105 -7.02 4.23 -13.30
CA LEU A 105 -8.05 4.22 -12.26
C LEU A 105 -8.79 2.88 -12.16
N ASN A 106 -9.21 2.32 -13.31
CA ASN A 106 -9.95 1.07 -13.36
C ASN A 106 -9.19 -0.15 -12.79
N GLU A 107 -7.86 -0.10 -12.71
CA GLU A 107 -7.03 -1.19 -12.21
C GLU A 107 -6.93 -1.21 -10.68
N ILE A 108 -7.23 -0.09 -10.01
CA ILE A 108 -7.09 0.06 -8.54
C ILE A 108 -8.37 0.39 -7.80
N THR A 109 -9.43 0.85 -8.48
CA THR A 109 -10.73 1.15 -7.86
C THR A 109 -11.65 -0.07 -7.88
N PRO A 110 -12.57 -0.26 -6.93
CA PRO A 110 -13.57 -1.32 -7.03
C PRO A 110 -14.54 -1.08 -8.20
N HIS A 111 -15.25 -2.13 -8.64
CA HIS A 111 -16.36 -1.95 -9.59
C HIS A 111 -17.52 -1.22 -8.90
N ILE A 112 -18.09 -0.22 -9.58
CA ILE A 112 -19.25 0.53 -9.12
C ILE A 112 -20.27 0.46 -10.26
N ASP A 113 -21.41 -0.20 -10.04
CA ASP A 113 -22.38 -0.54 -11.10
C ASP A 113 -22.85 0.68 -11.91
N SER A 114 -22.89 1.86 -11.29
CA SER A 114 -23.38 3.11 -11.90
C SER A 114 -22.26 4.02 -12.42
N LEU A 115 -20.99 3.62 -12.36
CA LEU A 115 -19.86 4.49 -12.68
C LEU A 115 -18.70 3.74 -13.34
N GLU A 116 -18.40 4.10 -14.59
CA GLU A 116 -17.17 3.69 -15.25
C GLU A 116 -16.04 4.68 -14.93
N LEU A 117 -15.08 4.25 -14.10
CA LEU A 117 -13.88 5.03 -13.79
C LEU A 117 -12.75 4.67 -14.77
N LYS A 118 -12.41 5.60 -15.67
CA LYS A 118 -11.29 5.49 -16.63
C LYS A 118 -10.35 6.69 -16.46
N GLY A 119 -9.20 6.63 -17.12
CA GLY A 119 -8.17 7.67 -17.09
C GLY A 119 -6.91 7.30 -16.29
N LEU A 120 -5.87 8.09 -16.51
CA LEU A 120 -4.56 8.05 -15.85
C LEU A 120 -4.55 9.01 -14.67
N LEU A 121 -4.40 8.46 -13.48
CA LEU A 121 -4.32 9.17 -12.21
C LEU A 121 -2.88 9.58 -11.89
N ASN A 122 -2.71 10.87 -11.63
CA ASN A 122 -1.53 11.47 -11.04
C ASN A 122 -1.93 12.25 -9.78
N GLY A 123 -1.09 12.23 -8.75
CA GLY A 123 -1.27 13.08 -7.57
C GLY A 123 -1.17 12.34 -6.24
N GLN A 124 -1.76 12.92 -5.19
CA GLN A 124 -1.62 12.47 -3.81
C GLN A 124 -2.95 12.46 -3.06
N VAL A 125 -3.14 11.45 -2.23
CA VAL A 125 -4.23 11.36 -1.26
C VAL A 125 -3.62 11.19 0.13
N ARG A 126 -3.93 12.10 1.05
CA ARG A 126 -3.58 11.99 2.47
C ARG A 126 -4.83 11.79 3.30
N TYR A 127 -4.86 10.72 4.09
CA TYR A 127 -5.90 10.46 5.07
C TYR A 127 -5.35 10.77 6.47
N LEU A 128 -5.77 11.91 7.03
CA LEU A 128 -5.44 12.29 8.40
C LEU A 128 -6.68 12.16 9.29
N LYS A 129 -6.64 11.25 10.24
CA LYS A 129 -7.62 11.05 11.29
C LYS A 129 -6.94 11.20 12.65
N THR A 130 -7.58 11.94 13.54
CA THR A 130 -7.25 12.04 14.96
C THR A 130 -8.51 11.70 15.77
N LYS A 131 -8.38 11.62 17.10
CA LYS A 131 -9.51 11.38 18.01
C LYS A 131 -10.70 12.32 17.77
N TYR A 132 -10.44 13.55 17.33
CA TYR A 132 -11.44 14.61 17.24
C TYR A 132 -11.81 14.98 15.81
N GLN A 133 -11.02 14.54 14.82
CA GLN A 133 -11.19 15.06 13.48
C GLN A 133 -10.72 14.10 12.40
N LEU A 134 -11.46 14.11 11.29
CA LEU A 134 -11.10 13.51 10.03
C LEU A 134 -10.84 14.63 8.99
N ARG A 135 -9.66 14.63 8.38
CA ARG A 135 -9.19 15.57 7.35
C ARG A 135 -8.54 14.81 6.18
N PRO A 136 -9.32 14.29 5.22
CA PRO A 136 -8.77 13.80 3.98
C PRO A 136 -8.36 14.98 3.09
N THR A 137 -7.18 14.90 2.48
CA THR A 137 -6.70 15.86 1.48
C THR A 137 -6.41 15.10 0.19
N VAL A 138 -6.83 15.67 -0.94
CA VAL A 138 -6.77 15.03 -2.25
C VAL A 138 -6.30 16.08 -3.24
N GLU A 139 -5.18 15.81 -3.89
CA GLU A 139 -4.62 16.61 -4.97
C GLU A 139 -4.42 15.65 -6.14
N MET A 140 -5.37 15.60 -7.08
CA MET A 140 -5.38 14.61 -8.16
C MET A 140 -5.68 15.25 -9.50
N GLU A 141 -5.00 14.74 -10.52
CA GLU A 141 -5.26 15.01 -11.93
C GLU A 141 -5.60 13.67 -12.61
N ILE A 142 -6.62 13.71 -13.45
CA ILE A 142 -7.06 12.57 -14.24
C ILE A 142 -7.01 12.99 -15.70
N GLU A 143 -6.17 12.31 -16.48
CA GLU A 143 -6.07 12.47 -17.93
C GLU A 143 -6.79 11.29 -18.61
N ASP A 144 -7.58 11.57 -19.65
CA ASP A 144 -8.31 10.54 -20.42
C ASP A 144 -7.41 9.77 -21.41
#